data_AF-A0AAJ0HKF5-F1
#
_entry.id   AF-A0AAJ0HKF5-F1
#
_cell.length_a   1.000
_cell.length_b   1.000
_cell.length_c   1.000
_cell.angle_alpha   90.00
_cell.angle_beta   90.00
_cell.angle_gamma   90.00
#
_symmetry.space_group_name_H-M   'P 1'
#
loop_
_entity.id
_entity.type
_entity.pdbx_description
1 polymer ?
#
loop_
_entity_poly.entity_id
_entity_poly.type
_entity_poly.pdbx_seq_one_letter_code
_entity_poly.pdbx_strand_id
1 'polypeptide(L)'
;MTSSASELPNAPCVEATRNISIQPPLSRRGTGPGLILIVSDDLNLRGHDKTLDPPPLQKWAEESYAVGQILVGDDLSGLSEQLGVVLNELEKLPQCTSTDKVGVISECSSTLIFV
;
A
#
# COMPACT_ATOMS: atom_id res chain seq x y z
N MET A 1 -1.32 -36.46 -11.76
CA MET A 1 -2.27 -35.42 -11.35
C MET A 1 -1.47 -34.30 -10.70
N THR A 2 -0.95 -33.38 -11.51
CA THR A 2 -0.14 -32.24 -11.06
C THR A 2 -1.09 -31.14 -10.61
N SER A 3 -1.12 -30.88 -9.30
CA SER A 3 -1.86 -29.76 -8.71
C SER A 3 -1.38 -28.46 -9.35
N SER A 4 -2.22 -27.85 -10.19
CA SER A 4 -2.01 -26.52 -10.74
C SER A 4 -2.19 -25.51 -9.61
N ALA A 5 -1.12 -25.26 -8.85
CA ALA A 5 -1.05 -24.10 -7.98
C ALA A 5 -1.15 -22.86 -8.88
N SER A 6 -2.35 -22.29 -8.96
CA SER A 6 -2.65 -21.06 -9.69
C SER A 6 -1.57 -20.03 -9.36
N GLU A 7 -0.73 -19.68 -10.33
CA GLU A 7 0.23 -18.59 -10.20
C GLU A 7 -0.53 -17.36 -9.71
N LEU A 8 -0.09 -16.81 -8.59
CA LEU A 8 -0.62 -15.54 -8.10
C LEU A 8 -0.24 -14.49 -9.16
N PRO A 9 -1.18 -13.62 -9.57
CA PRO A 9 -0.84 -12.55 -10.49
C PRO A 9 0.26 -11.70 -9.87
N ASN A 10 1.42 -11.71 -10.52
CA ASN A 10 2.59 -10.97 -10.10
C ASN A 10 2.60 -9.62 -10.82
N ALA A 11 1.94 -8.63 -10.20
CA ALA A 11 1.95 -7.26 -10.71
C ALA A 11 3.14 -6.50 -10.09
N PRO A 12 4.02 -5.90 -10.91
CA PRO A 12 5.17 -5.17 -10.41
C PRO A 12 4.74 -3.95 -9.59
N CYS A 13 5.38 -3.76 -8.43
CA CYS A 13 5.29 -2.52 -7.67
C CYS A 13 5.91 -1.38 -8.48
N VAL A 14 5.26 -0.22 -8.50
CA VAL A 14 5.70 0.98 -9.20
C VAL A 14 6.07 2.05 -8.18
N GLU A 15 7.30 2.55 -8.22
CA GLU A 15 7.71 3.71 -7.42
C GLU A 15 7.33 5.00 -8.15
N ALA A 16 6.29 5.68 -7.68
CA ALA A 16 5.87 6.95 -8.26
C ALA A 16 6.81 8.10 -7.84
N THR A 17 7.38 8.03 -6.64
CA THR A 17 8.37 8.97 -6.10
C THR A 17 9.21 8.22 -5.05
N ARG A 18 10.33 8.80 -4.57
CA ARG A 18 11.17 8.18 -3.52
C ARG A 18 10.42 7.73 -2.26
N ASN A 19 9.32 8.41 -1.94
CA ASN A 19 8.52 8.16 -0.74
C ASN A 19 7.15 7.55 -1.06
N ILE A 20 6.87 7.26 -2.33
CA ILE A 20 5.56 6.80 -2.78
C ILE A 20 5.72 5.54 -3.63
N SER A 21 5.11 4.46 -3.16
CA SER A 21 5.07 3.18 -3.87
C SER A 21 3.63 2.79 -4.15
N ILE A 22 3.37 2.26 -5.34
CA ILE A 22 2.06 1.85 -5.80
C ILE A 22 2.11 0.36 -6.14
N GLN A 23 1.28 -0.44 -5.47
CA GLN A 23 1.17 -1.87 -5.67
C GLN A 23 -0.22 -2.19 -6.25
N PRO A 24 -0.29 -2.68 -7.50
CA PRO A 24 -1.54 -3.20 -8.04
C PRO A 24 -2.02 -4.44 -7.27
N PRO A 25 -3.32 -4.75 -7.33
CA PRO A 25 -3.89 -5.95 -6.69
C PRO A 25 -3.17 -7.23 -7.12
N LEU A 26 -2.75 -8.04 -6.16
CA LEU A 26 -2.09 -9.33 -6.34
C LEU A 26 -3.07 -10.52 -6.23
N SER A 27 -4.37 -10.23 -6.09
CA SER A 27 -5.39 -11.26 -6.08
C SER A 27 -5.70 -11.79 -7.48
N ARG A 28 -6.22 -13.00 -7.59
CA ARG A 28 -6.66 -13.60 -8.87
C ARG A 28 -7.63 -12.73 -9.67
N ARG A 29 -8.37 -11.84 -8.99
CA ARG A 29 -9.30 -10.90 -9.64
C ARG A 29 -8.55 -9.79 -10.38
N GLY A 30 -7.31 -9.49 -10.00
CA GLY A 30 -6.46 -8.45 -10.59
C GLY A 30 -7.02 -7.04 -10.51
N THR A 31 -8.09 -6.84 -9.74
CA THR A 31 -8.83 -5.57 -9.62
C THR A 31 -9.39 -5.41 -8.21
N GLY A 32 -9.45 -4.18 -7.73
CA GLY A 32 -10.19 -3.84 -6.53
C GLY A 32 -10.08 -2.39 -6.11
N PRO A 33 -10.56 -2.06 -4.89
CA PRO A 33 -10.64 -0.68 -4.43
C PRO A 33 -9.26 -0.11 -4.07
N GLY A 34 -9.15 1.22 -4.15
CA GLY A 34 -7.95 1.94 -3.72
C GLY A 34 -7.79 1.97 -2.20
N LEU A 35 -6.57 1.78 -1.73
CA LEU A 35 -6.18 1.85 -0.32
C LEU A 35 -4.88 2.64 -0.20
N ILE A 36 -4.83 3.61 0.70
CA ILE A 36 -3.62 4.39 0.99
C ILE A 36 -3.07 3.96 2.35
N LEU A 37 -1.78 3.63 2.39
CA LEU A 37 -1.03 3.38 3.61
C LEU A 37 -0.13 4.59 3.88
N ILE A 38 -0.26 5.19 5.05
CA ILE A 38 0.63 6.25 5.54
C ILE A 38 1.45 5.64 6.67
N VAL A 39 2.75 5.50 6.43
CA VAL A 39 3.66 4.80 7.35
C VAL A 39 4.92 5.63 7.55
N SER A 40 5.43 5.60 8.77
CA SER A 40 6.66 6.31 9.13
C SER A 40 7.86 5.71 8.39
N ASP A 41 8.81 6.53 7.93
CA ASP A 41 9.96 6.10 7.13
C ASP A 41 11.02 5.32 7.93
N ASP A 42 10.97 5.41 9.25
CA ASP A 42 11.74 4.64 10.22
C ASP A 42 11.15 3.25 10.49
N LEU A 43 9.90 2.98 10.06
CA LEU A 43 9.25 1.70 10.27
C LEU A 43 9.92 0.61 9.44
N ASN A 44 10.34 -0.47 10.11
CA ASN A 44 10.91 -1.62 9.42
C ASN A 44 9.82 -2.43 8.71
N LEU A 45 9.58 -2.12 7.43
CA LEU A 45 8.63 -2.81 6.55
C LEU A 45 9.20 -4.09 5.93
N ARG A 46 10.46 -4.46 6.24
CA ARG A 46 11.00 -5.75 5.79
C ARG A 46 10.39 -6.82 6.69
N GLY A 47 9.71 -7.80 6.07
CA GLY A 47 8.95 -8.84 6.76
C GLY A 47 9.71 -9.40 7.96
N HIS A 48 9.01 -9.61 9.08
CA HIS A 48 9.63 -10.01 10.33
C HIS A 48 9.66 -11.53 10.41
N ASP A 49 10.80 -12.15 10.74
CA ASP A 49 10.93 -13.62 10.88
C ASP A 49 9.99 -14.25 11.93
N LYS A 50 9.35 -13.42 12.76
CA LYS A 50 8.42 -13.85 13.81
C LYS A 50 6.97 -13.90 13.35
N THR A 51 6.64 -13.29 12.21
CA THR A 51 5.28 -13.19 11.67
C THR A 51 5.22 -13.85 10.31
N LEU A 52 4.28 -14.77 10.11
CA LEU A 52 4.03 -15.34 8.79
C LEU A 52 3.35 -14.35 7.82
N ASP A 53 2.88 -13.22 8.35
CA ASP A 53 2.24 -12.18 7.56
C ASP A 53 3.28 -11.43 6.72
N PRO A 54 3.01 -11.20 5.41
CA PRO A 54 3.86 -10.38 4.58
C PRO A 54 3.78 -8.90 5.00
N PRO A 55 4.71 -8.05 4.51
CA PRO A 55 4.66 -6.61 4.74
C PRO A 55 3.30 -6.00 4.40
N PRO A 56 2.87 -4.92 5.10
CA PRO A 56 1.54 -4.33 4.92
C PRO A 56 1.14 -4.05 3.47
N LEU A 57 2.06 -3.52 2.65
CA LEU A 57 1.85 -3.27 1.22
C LEU A 57 1.42 -4.53 0.46
N GLN A 58 2.14 -5.64 0.67
CA GLN A 58 1.86 -6.91 0.03
C GLN A 58 0.59 -7.55 0.59
N LYS A 59 0.43 -7.54 1.92
CA LYS A 59 -0.74 -8.13 2.60
C LYS A 59 -2.05 -7.58 2.03
N TRP A 60 -2.16 -6.26 1.89
CA TRP A 60 -3.38 -5.64 1.36
C TRP A 60 -3.54 -5.87 -0.15
N ALA A 61 -2.45 -5.93 -0.90
CA ALA A 61 -2.53 -6.23 -2.33
C ALA A 61 -3.02 -7.67 -2.60
N GLU A 62 -2.62 -8.65 -1.78
CA GLU A 62 -3.10 -10.04 -1.84
C GLU A 62 -4.62 -10.14 -1.57
N GLU A 63 -5.16 -9.25 -0.73
CA GLU A 63 -6.59 -9.12 -0.44
C GLU A 63 -7.38 -8.35 -1.52
N SER A 64 -6.78 -8.14 -2.70
CA SER A 64 -7.35 -7.45 -3.87
C SER A 64 -7.37 -5.92 -3.83
N TYR A 65 -6.67 -5.25 -2.93
CA TYR A 65 -6.61 -3.79 -2.92
C TYR A 65 -5.56 -3.25 -3.90
N ALA A 66 -5.83 -2.11 -4.52
CA ALA A 66 -4.81 -1.31 -5.20
C ALA A 66 -4.20 -0.37 -4.15
N VAL A 67 -2.96 -0.62 -3.77
CA VAL A 67 -2.38 -0.03 -2.56
C VAL A 67 -1.36 1.06 -2.92
N GLY A 68 -1.55 2.28 -2.43
CA GLY A 68 -0.55 3.34 -2.46
C GLY A 68 0.07 3.52 -1.08
N GLN A 69 1.38 3.37 -0.95
CA GLN A 69 2.11 3.58 0.30
C GLN A 69 2.87 4.91 0.25
N ILE A 70 2.71 5.71 1.29
CA ILE A 70 3.43 6.96 1.53
C ILE A 70 4.33 6.76 2.75
N LEU A 71 5.62 6.95 2.55
CA LEU A 71 6.62 7.03 3.62
C LEU A 71 6.73 8.48 4.10
N VAL A 72 6.33 8.73 5.34
CA VAL A 72 6.40 10.05 5.98
C VAL A 72 7.52 10.06 7.02
N GLY A 73 8.30 11.14 7.06
CA GLY A 73 9.22 11.39 8.15
C GLY A 73 8.56 12.22 9.26
N ASP A 74 9.37 12.80 10.14
CA ASP A 74 8.92 13.69 11.21
C ASP A 74 8.17 14.95 10.71
N ASP A 75 8.45 15.38 9.48
CA ASP A 75 7.78 16.50 8.84
C ASP A 75 6.62 16.05 7.94
N LEU A 76 5.40 16.47 8.31
CA LEU A 76 4.16 16.17 7.59
C LEU A 76 3.75 17.30 6.62
N SER A 77 4.54 18.36 6.48
CA SER A 77 4.21 19.53 5.66
C SER A 77 3.89 19.18 4.20
N GLY A 78 4.55 18.14 3.65
CA GLY A 78 4.35 17.64 2.29
C GLY A 78 3.23 16.60 2.11
N LEU A 79 2.59 16.13 3.19
CA LEU A 79 1.66 15.00 3.12
C LEU A 79 0.47 15.24 2.20
N SER A 80 -0.06 16.47 2.17
CA SER A 80 -1.19 16.83 1.31
C SER A 80 -0.85 16.71 -0.18
N GLU A 81 0.35 17.14 -0.58
CA GLU A 81 0.84 17.01 -1.96
C GLU A 81 1.11 15.54 -2.30
N GLN A 82 1.75 14.80 -1.39
CA GLN A 82 2.00 13.38 -1.55
C GLN A 82 0.70 12.58 -1.72
N LEU A 83 -0.34 12.89 -0.94
CA LEU A 83 -1.67 12.28 -1.10
C LEU A 83 -2.26 12.58 -2.48
N GLY A 84 -2.13 13.82 -2.96
CA GLY A 84 -2.55 14.18 -4.31
C GLY A 84 -1.85 13.37 -5.39
N VAL A 85 -0.53 13.16 -5.24
CA VAL A 85 0.25 12.31 -6.15
C VAL A 85 -0.24 10.87 -6.09
N VAL A 86 -0.41 10.28 -4.90
CA VAL A 86 -0.87 8.89 -4.74
C VAL A 86 -2.25 8.69 -5.34
N LEU A 87 -3.19 9.60 -5.09
CA LEU A 87 -4.53 9.54 -5.65
C LEU A 87 -4.49 9.55 -7.19
N ASN A 88 -3.70 10.45 -7.77
CA ASN A 88 -3.53 10.53 -9.22
C ASN A 88 -2.91 9.25 -9.81
N GLU A 89 -1.95 8.64 -9.12
CA GLU A 89 -1.35 7.37 -9.58
C GLU A 89 -2.32 6.19 -9.43
N LEU A 90 -3.10 6.13 -8.35
CA LEU A 90 -4.15 5.12 -8.17
C LEU A 90 -5.27 5.28 -9.20
N GLU A 91 -5.60 6.50 -9.61
CA GLU A 91 -6.59 6.77 -10.66
C GLU A 91 -6.13 6.32 -12.05
N LYS A 92 -4.83 6.42 -12.33
CA LYS A 92 -4.24 5.94 -13.59
C LYS A 92 -4.19 4.41 -13.69
N LEU A 93 -4.30 3.68 -12.57
CA LEU A 93 -4.28 2.23 -12.58
C LEU A 93 -5.60 1.66 -13.10
N PRO A 94 -5.61 0.94 -14.24
CA PRO A 94 -6.83 0.31 -14.75
C PRO A 94 -7.34 -0.81 -13.83
N GLN A 95 -6.50 -1.28 -12.90
CA GLN A 95 -6.87 -2.27 -11.89
C GLN A 95 -7.64 -1.68 -10.70
N CYS A 96 -7.64 -0.35 -10.53
CA CYS A 96 -8.36 0.33 -9.46
C CYS A 96 -9.83 0.52 -9.87
N THR A 97 -10.73 -0.21 -9.21
CA THR A 97 -12.17 -0.21 -9.56
C THR A 97 -12.93 0.97 -8.95
N SER A 98 -12.35 1.60 -7.91
CA SER A 98 -13.01 2.61 -7.09
C SER A 98 -12.06 3.80 -6.91
N THR A 99 -12.07 4.74 -7.84
CA THR A 99 -11.26 5.97 -7.75
C THR A 99 -11.96 7.07 -6.94
N ASP A 100 -13.29 7.07 -6.90
CA ASP A 100 -14.09 8.03 -6.13
C ASP A 100 -14.04 7.83 -4.60
N LYS A 101 -13.60 6.63 -4.16
CA LYS A 101 -13.57 6.25 -2.74
C LYS A 101 -12.32 5.42 -2.46
N VAL A 102 -11.44 5.97 -1.65
CA VAL A 102 -10.23 5.27 -1.19
C VAL A 102 -10.27 5.09 0.32
N GLY A 103 -9.78 3.93 0.79
CA GLY A 103 -9.50 3.73 2.21
C GLY A 103 -8.17 4.37 2.59
N VAL A 104 -8.00 4.76 3.85
CA VAL A 104 -6.71 5.23 4.38
C VAL A 104 -6.41 4.49 5.68
N ILE A 105 -5.20 3.97 5.81
CA ILE A 105 -4.65 3.40 7.04
C ILE A 105 -3.39 4.19 7.38
N SER A 106 -3.35 4.77 8.57
CA SER A 106 -2.16 5.45 9.08
C SER A 106 -1.61 4.72 10.29
N GLU A 107 -0.31 4.48 10.30
CA GLU A 107 0.42 4.09 11.50
C GLU A 107 0.50 5.30 12.45
N CYS A 108 0.24 5.07 13.73
CA CYS A 108 0.31 6.10 14.75
C CYS A 108 1.25 5.63 15.84
N SER A 109 2.54 5.98 15.71
CA SER A 109 3.56 5.71 16.70
C SER A 109 3.38 6.67 17.87
N SER A 110 2.37 6.43 18.70
CA SER A 110 2.17 7.18 19.94
C SER A 110 3.22 6.76 20.96
N THR A 111 4.36 7.44 21.00
CA THR A 111 5.15 7.57 22.23
C THR A 111 4.63 8.78 23.02
N LEU A 112 3.72 8.48 23.96
CA LEU A 112 3.12 9.30 25.03
C LEU A 112 2.52 10.70 24.69
N ILE A 113 1.22 10.85 24.98
CA ILE A 113 0.68 12.10 25.51
C ILE A 113 0.34 11.84 26.98
N PHE A 114 1.09 12.48 27.88
CA PHE A 114 0.63 12.72 29.26
C PHE A 114 -0.46 13.80 29.21
N VAL A 115 -1.64 13.49 29.75
CA VAL A 115 -2.52 14.50 30.38
C VAL A 115 -3.05 13.92 31.68
#